data_AF-A0AAD3NFJ5-F1
#
_entry.id   AF-A0AAD3NFJ5-F1
#
_cell.length_a   1.000
_cell.length_b   1.000
_cell.length_c   1.000
_cell.angle_alpha   90.00
_cell.angle_beta   90.00
_cell.angle_gamma   90.00
#
_symmetry.space_group_name_H-M   'P 1'
#
loop_
_entity.id
_entity.type
_entity.pdbx_description
1 polymer ?
#
loop_
_entity_poly.entity_id
_entity_poly.type
_entity_poly.pdbx_seq_one_letter_code
_entity_poly.pdbx_strand_id
1 'polypeptide(L)'
;MAAEGGEELSGNGELEESSAMEASEVPAPPPVEMAEMSEENGGAATAPEAPVGPDPSSFTMPPAAEDEEGELPADFERLWKAAHDNPQDFTSWTDLLQYCEQESHITASRRALVAFLARYPLCYGYWKKFADLERRAGYNNKAEEVCVEGLQAIPLSVDLWIHYINLLLGTLDMNLPESPARIRSVFEDAVAAAGLDFHSDRLWDLYVEWEKEQGNMKNAAAVLDRVLKVPTQLYNTHYDKFKEHLNSHEPKDVLSPEEYEELRALCRQSQKAERAEQAQEEEEERPPGEEEPATPEGTDTEELMQKIREQVLVRRDKVYQDNEGEVRKRWHFEDAIKRPYFHVKSLDRLQLRAWHSYLDWEIAQLNKDTRDPSQDPNQATTEGSEVTAPPQEVSEDAEVAIDDHRVRILFERCLIACALYEEFWTRISRKSATNFSPVVNTLFYYHGSRAVSCVVFVGSLAATASPQENRFQWSR
;
A
#
# COMPACT_ATOMS: atom_id res chain seq x y z
N MET A 1 2.15 35.41 74.95
CA MET A 1 2.64 36.38 73.95
C MET A 1 2.37 35.70 72.60
N ALA A 2 1.16 35.86 72.03
CA ALA A 2 0.81 36.89 71.03
C ALA A 2 1.63 36.71 69.74
N ALA A 3 1.13 36.73 68.50
CA ALA A 3 -0.16 36.95 67.85
C ALA A 3 0.03 36.44 66.39
N GLU A 4 -0.93 35.78 65.73
CA GLU A 4 -1.89 36.33 64.74
C GLU A 4 -1.38 37.31 63.66
N GLY A 5 -1.78 37.03 62.41
CA GLY A 5 -1.78 37.91 61.22
C GLY A 5 -1.01 37.30 60.03
N GLY A 6 -1.56 37.04 58.82
CA GLY A 6 -2.81 37.43 58.18
C GLY A 6 -2.53 38.06 56.80
N GLU A 7 -3.05 37.43 55.74
CA GLU A 7 -3.42 37.97 54.39
C GLU A 7 -2.30 38.32 53.38
N GLU A 8 -2.16 37.56 52.27
CA GLU A 8 -2.86 37.63 50.95
C GLU A 8 -2.28 38.67 49.96
N LEU A 9 -1.77 38.18 48.80
CA LEU A 9 -2.20 38.51 47.41
C LEU A 9 -1.06 38.46 46.37
N SER A 10 -1.36 37.69 45.31
CA SER A 10 -1.07 37.92 43.88
C SER A 10 0.38 37.82 43.36
N GLY A 11 0.58 36.90 42.41
CA GLY A 11 1.72 36.85 41.51
C GLY A 11 1.57 35.72 40.49
N ASN A 12 1.12 36.07 39.29
CA ASN A 12 0.96 35.22 38.11
C ASN A 12 2.08 34.17 37.94
N GLY A 13 1.70 32.91 37.78
CA GLY A 13 2.56 31.84 37.27
C GLY A 13 2.20 31.58 35.81
N GLU A 14 3.00 32.15 34.90
CA GLU A 14 2.96 31.89 33.46
C GLU A 14 3.43 30.47 33.13
N LEU A 15 2.94 30.02 31.98
CA LEU A 15 3.05 28.70 31.38
C LEU A 15 4.52 28.33 31.10
N GLU A 16 4.95 27.16 31.57
CA GLU A 16 6.19 26.53 31.14
C GLU A 16 6.02 26.01 29.70
N GLU A 17 6.63 26.75 28.78
CA GLU A 17 6.77 26.43 27.36
C GLU A 17 7.81 25.29 27.23
N SER A 18 7.34 24.07 27.03
CA SER A 18 8.21 22.93 26.73
C SER A 18 8.62 22.98 25.25
N SER A 19 9.93 23.07 25.07
CA SER A 19 10.67 23.11 23.80
C SER A 19 10.29 21.95 22.87
N ALA A 20 9.57 22.27 21.80
CA ALA A 20 9.32 21.36 20.68
C ALA A 20 10.60 21.23 19.85
N MET A 21 11.12 20.00 19.79
CA MET A 21 12.29 19.60 19.02
C MET A 21 12.05 19.70 17.51
N GLU A 22 13.13 20.06 16.84
CA GLU A 22 13.31 20.37 15.43
C GLU A 22 12.71 19.38 14.43
N ALA A 23 12.15 19.95 13.38
CA ALA A 23 11.83 19.30 12.11
C ALA A 23 13.11 18.71 11.48
N SER A 24 13.05 17.42 11.15
CA SER A 24 14.13 16.74 10.42
C SER A 24 14.09 17.14 8.94
N GLU A 25 15.03 18.00 8.57
CA GLU A 25 15.29 18.50 7.24
C GLU A 25 15.96 17.40 6.38
N VAL A 26 15.40 17.13 5.20
CA VAL A 26 15.94 16.16 4.23
C VAL A 26 17.21 16.74 3.60
N PRO A 27 18.36 16.03 3.57
CA PRO A 27 19.58 16.60 3.00
C PRO A 27 19.55 16.54 1.47
N ALA A 28 19.70 17.70 0.84
CA ALA A 28 19.96 17.84 -0.60
C ALA A 28 21.37 17.29 -0.97
N PRO A 29 21.55 16.68 -2.14
CA PRO A 29 22.88 16.24 -2.59
C PRO A 29 23.76 17.43 -3.02
N PRO A 30 25.10 17.37 -2.83
CA PRO A 30 26.00 18.49 -3.10
C PRO A 30 26.29 18.69 -4.60
N PRO A 31 26.68 19.91 -5.02
CA PRO A 31 26.99 20.22 -6.42
C PRO A 31 28.37 19.67 -6.82
N VAL A 32 28.46 19.15 -8.06
CA VAL A 32 29.71 18.67 -8.66
C VAL A 32 30.29 19.80 -9.52
N GLU A 33 31.48 20.28 -9.17
CA GLU A 33 32.28 21.23 -9.96
C GLU A 33 32.78 20.58 -11.27
N MET A 34 32.56 21.26 -12.39
CA MET A 34 33.08 20.89 -13.71
C MET A 34 34.45 21.54 -13.96
N ALA A 35 35.40 20.76 -14.44
CA ALA A 35 36.65 21.24 -15.04
C ALA A 35 36.52 21.20 -16.57
N GLU A 36 36.65 22.37 -17.20
CA GLU A 36 36.64 22.58 -18.65
C GLU A 36 37.90 22.04 -19.32
N MET A 37 37.77 21.35 -20.46
CA MET A 37 38.74 21.39 -21.55
C MET A 37 38.02 21.34 -22.90
N SER A 38 38.40 22.30 -23.73
CA SER A 38 37.92 22.68 -25.05
C SER A 38 38.59 21.92 -26.20
N GLU A 39 38.10 22.19 -27.41
CA GLU A 39 38.63 21.90 -28.77
C GLU A 39 38.15 20.61 -29.45
N GLU A 40 37.91 20.54 -30.75
CA GLU A 40 37.44 21.45 -31.80
C GLU A 40 37.23 20.53 -33.03
N ASN A 41 36.15 20.77 -33.77
CA ASN A 41 35.92 20.51 -35.20
C ASN A 41 36.50 19.27 -35.92
N GLY A 42 35.59 18.59 -36.64
CA GLY A 42 35.91 17.79 -37.82
C GLY A 42 34.66 17.19 -38.48
N GLY A 43 33.90 18.00 -39.21
CA GLY A 43 32.71 17.57 -39.94
C GLY A 43 32.99 16.80 -41.24
N ALA A 44 31.99 16.07 -41.74
CA ALA A 44 31.71 15.97 -43.17
C ALA A 44 30.33 15.32 -43.42
N ALA A 45 29.71 15.80 -44.49
CA ALA A 45 28.32 15.68 -44.89
C ALA A 45 27.87 14.32 -45.45
N THR A 46 26.55 14.24 -45.47
CA THR A 46 25.58 13.26 -45.95
C THR A 46 25.55 13.02 -47.47
N ALA A 47 24.95 11.89 -47.88
CA ALA A 47 24.13 11.77 -49.10
C ALA A 47 23.26 10.48 -49.07
N PRO A 48 22.17 10.42 -49.87
CA PRO A 48 20.86 9.94 -49.43
C PRO A 48 20.39 8.64 -50.12
N GLU A 49 19.27 8.04 -49.66
CA GLU A 49 18.33 7.32 -50.55
C GLU A 49 16.94 7.14 -49.92
N ALA A 50 15.91 7.16 -50.79
CA ALA A 50 14.46 7.05 -50.54
C ALA A 50 13.92 5.70 -51.11
N PRO A 51 12.61 5.50 -51.33
CA PRO A 51 11.48 5.33 -50.41
C PRO A 51 10.80 3.93 -50.58
N VAL A 52 10.12 3.36 -49.55
CA VAL A 52 9.15 2.26 -49.76
C VAL A 52 7.98 2.37 -48.77
N GLY A 53 6.77 2.18 -49.29
CA GLY A 53 5.45 2.37 -48.66
C GLY A 53 4.97 1.26 -47.71
N PRO A 54 3.65 1.22 -47.43
CA PRO A 54 3.12 1.08 -46.07
C PRO A 54 2.78 -0.37 -45.68
N ASP A 55 2.88 -0.68 -44.39
CA ASP A 55 2.24 -1.85 -43.77
C ASP A 55 1.69 -1.47 -42.36
N PRO A 56 0.60 -2.11 -41.89
CA PRO A 56 -0.35 -1.53 -40.97
C PRO A 56 -0.03 -1.84 -39.51
N SER A 57 -0.11 -0.80 -38.68
CA SER A 57 -0.48 -0.74 -37.25
C SER A 57 0.29 0.42 -36.61
N SER A 58 0.11 1.61 -37.18
CA SER A 58 0.63 2.85 -36.58
C SER A 58 -0.29 3.25 -35.44
N PHE A 59 0.30 3.33 -34.25
CA PHE A 59 -0.25 4.00 -33.08
C PHE A 59 -0.61 5.44 -33.48
N THR A 60 -1.88 5.80 -33.40
CA THR A 60 -2.32 7.17 -33.70
C THR A 60 -2.17 8.00 -32.42
N MET A 61 -1.16 8.87 -32.41
CA MET A 61 -1.06 9.97 -31.46
C MET A 61 -2.36 10.79 -31.45
N PRO A 62 -2.94 11.11 -30.28
CA PRO A 62 -3.96 12.16 -30.22
C PRO A 62 -3.35 13.48 -30.70
N PRO A 63 -4.10 14.34 -31.40
CA PRO A 63 -3.58 15.63 -31.82
C PRO A 63 -3.23 16.43 -30.55
N ALA A 64 -1.96 16.81 -30.46
CA ALA A 64 -1.50 17.76 -29.46
C ALA A 64 -2.38 19.01 -29.55
N ALA A 65 -3.04 19.36 -28.46
CA ALA A 65 -3.53 20.71 -28.29
C ALA A 65 -2.33 21.64 -28.46
N GLU A 66 -2.52 22.70 -29.25
CA GLU A 66 -1.53 23.71 -29.60
C GLU A 66 -1.02 24.41 -28.33
N ASP A 67 -0.06 23.80 -27.64
CA ASP A 67 0.82 24.47 -26.68
C ASP A 67 1.92 25.12 -27.52
N GLU A 68 2.09 26.45 -27.42
CA GLU A 68 3.12 27.22 -28.12
C GLU A 68 4.47 26.47 -28.08
N GLU A 69 5.00 26.12 -29.26
CA GLU A 69 6.37 25.64 -29.42
C GLU A 69 7.34 26.79 -29.09
N GLY A 70 7.52 27.07 -27.80
CA GLY A 70 8.66 27.83 -27.32
C GLY A 70 9.95 27.11 -27.73
N GLU A 71 10.95 27.89 -28.15
CA GLU A 71 12.28 27.35 -28.45
C GLU A 71 12.80 26.56 -27.24
N LEU A 72 13.22 25.32 -27.47
CA LEU A 72 13.77 24.46 -26.43
C LEU A 72 15.03 25.12 -25.83
N PRO A 73 15.34 24.89 -24.54
CA PRO A 73 16.53 25.46 -23.91
C PRO A 73 17.81 25.07 -24.67
N ALA A 74 18.80 25.97 -24.68
CA ALA A 74 19.96 25.89 -25.57
C ALA A 74 20.76 24.57 -25.47
N ASP A 75 20.90 24.02 -24.26
CA ASP A 75 21.62 22.76 -24.03
C ASP A 75 20.73 21.51 -24.09
N PHE A 76 19.41 21.68 -24.28
CA PHE A 76 18.45 20.58 -24.25
C PHE A 76 18.78 19.52 -25.30
N GLU A 77 18.97 19.91 -26.57
CA GLU A 77 19.23 18.95 -27.65
C GLU A 77 20.56 18.20 -27.46
N ARG A 78 21.58 18.85 -26.87
CA ARG A 78 22.86 18.21 -26.56
C ARG A 78 22.69 17.13 -25.48
N LEU A 79 22.02 17.47 -24.37
CA LEU A 79 21.76 16.54 -23.27
C LEU A 79 20.76 15.44 -23.66
N TRP A 80 19.74 15.80 -24.44
CA TRP A 80 18.77 14.87 -25.02
C TRP A 80 19.46 13.82 -25.87
N LYS A 81 20.35 14.25 -26.76
CA LYS A 81 21.15 13.34 -27.59
C LYS A 81 22.04 12.44 -26.74
N ALA A 82 22.74 12.98 -25.74
CA ALA A 82 23.59 12.17 -24.86
C ALA A 82 22.79 11.04 -24.16
N ALA A 83 21.60 11.37 -23.65
CA ALA A 83 20.70 10.40 -23.03
C ALA A 83 20.12 9.38 -24.03
N HIS A 84 19.86 9.77 -25.27
CA HIS A 84 19.35 8.86 -26.32
C HIS A 84 20.43 7.98 -26.94
N ASP A 85 21.66 8.48 -27.05
CA ASP A 85 22.80 7.71 -27.56
C ASP A 85 23.19 6.62 -26.54
N ASN A 86 23.03 6.90 -25.23
CA ASN A 86 23.22 5.93 -24.15
C ASN A 86 21.98 5.77 -23.26
N PRO A 87 20.90 5.12 -23.72
CA PRO A 87 19.64 5.03 -22.96
C PRO A 87 19.75 4.33 -21.60
N GLN A 88 20.77 3.50 -21.42
CA GLN A 88 21.02 2.77 -20.18
C GLN A 88 21.87 3.57 -19.17
N ASP A 89 22.42 4.71 -19.57
CA ASP A 89 23.14 5.58 -18.65
C ASP A 89 22.16 6.46 -17.88
N PHE A 90 21.89 6.05 -16.65
CA PHE A 90 21.00 6.77 -15.74
C PHE A 90 21.47 8.21 -15.50
N THR A 91 22.79 8.45 -15.44
CA THR A 91 23.34 9.78 -15.15
C THR A 91 23.01 10.77 -16.28
N SER A 92 23.19 10.39 -17.54
CA SER A 92 22.80 11.21 -18.69
C SER A 92 21.32 11.64 -18.64
N TRP A 93 20.42 10.75 -18.23
CA TRP A 93 19.01 11.09 -18.05
C TRP A 93 18.77 12.02 -16.86
N THR A 94 19.41 11.79 -15.72
CA THR A 94 19.22 12.65 -14.55
C THR A 94 19.77 14.04 -14.76
N ASP A 95 20.88 14.18 -15.49
CA ASP A 95 21.48 15.47 -15.84
C ASP A 95 20.55 16.26 -16.77
N LEU A 96 19.96 15.60 -17.78
CA LEU A 96 18.93 16.19 -18.65
C LEU A 96 17.71 16.66 -17.84
N LEU A 97 17.20 15.82 -16.95
CA LEU A 97 16.03 16.15 -16.13
C LEU A 97 16.32 17.31 -15.18
N GLN A 98 17.49 17.30 -14.53
CA GLN A 98 17.93 18.38 -13.66
C GLN A 98 18.07 19.70 -14.43
N TYR A 99 18.64 19.67 -15.64
CA TYR A 99 18.72 20.84 -16.51
C TYR A 99 17.33 21.37 -16.87
N CYS A 100 16.40 20.50 -17.26
CA CYS A 100 15.02 20.91 -17.57
C CYS A 100 14.31 21.54 -16.35
N GLU A 101 14.54 21.01 -15.15
CA GLU A 101 14.03 21.57 -13.89
C GLU A 101 14.64 22.95 -13.60
N GLN A 102 15.95 23.14 -13.80
CA GLN A 102 16.65 24.41 -13.60
C GLN A 102 16.15 25.51 -14.54
N GLU A 103 15.96 25.20 -15.81
CA GLU A 103 15.43 26.12 -16.82
C GLU A 103 13.92 26.39 -16.62
N SER A 104 13.25 25.64 -15.73
CA SER A 104 11.80 25.75 -15.48
C SER A 104 10.94 25.62 -16.75
N HIS A 105 11.46 24.92 -17.77
CA HIS A 105 10.79 24.78 -19.06
C HIS A 105 9.87 23.55 -19.06
N ILE A 106 8.56 23.79 -19.03
CA ILE A 106 7.55 22.72 -18.86
C ILE A 106 7.58 21.73 -20.03
N THR A 107 7.58 22.20 -21.29
CA THR A 107 7.56 21.31 -22.47
C THR A 107 8.79 20.41 -22.56
N ALA A 108 9.99 20.96 -22.35
CA ALA A 108 11.24 20.21 -22.27
C ALA A 108 11.20 19.18 -21.13
N SER A 109 10.73 19.58 -19.94
CA SER A 109 10.58 18.70 -18.78
C SER A 109 9.61 17.54 -19.05
N ARG A 110 8.43 17.81 -19.62
CA ARG A 110 7.46 16.78 -20.05
C ARG A 110 8.10 15.79 -21.00
N ARG A 111 8.75 16.29 -22.06
CA ARG A 111 9.39 15.46 -23.09
C ARG A 111 10.49 14.57 -22.49
N ALA A 112 11.32 15.11 -21.60
CA ALA A 112 12.36 14.35 -20.90
C ALA A 112 11.78 13.31 -19.93
N LEU A 113 10.77 13.66 -19.14
CA LEU A 113 10.14 12.75 -18.18
C LEU A 113 9.43 11.59 -18.87
N VAL A 114 8.67 11.85 -19.94
CA VAL A 114 8.00 10.78 -20.73
C VAL A 114 9.03 9.79 -21.29
N ALA A 115 10.10 10.29 -21.91
CA ALA A 115 11.14 9.42 -22.47
C ALA A 115 11.90 8.64 -21.37
N PHE A 116 12.20 9.30 -20.25
CA PHE A 116 12.86 8.66 -19.11
C PHE A 116 11.99 7.56 -18.48
N LEU A 117 10.72 7.83 -18.21
CA LEU A 117 9.80 6.89 -17.54
C LEU A 117 9.43 5.71 -18.45
N ALA A 118 9.39 5.90 -19.77
CA ALA A 118 9.29 4.78 -20.71
C ALA A 118 10.50 3.82 -20.60
N ARG A 119 11.66 4.32 -20.15
CA ARG A 119 12.88 3.54 -19.97
C ARG A 119 13.11 3.08 -18.54
N TYR A 120 12.69 3.84 -17.54
CA TYR A 120 12.83 3.59 -16.10
C TYR A 120 11.47 3.69 -15.37
N PRO A 121 10.49 2.84 -15.74
CA PRO A 121 9.13 2.91 -15.22
C PRO A 121 9.05 2.64 -13.72
N LEU A 122 10.04 1.95 -13.13
CA LEU A 122 10.11 1.62 -11.69
C LEU A 122 10.53 2.79 -10.79
N CYS A 123 10.91 3.92 -11.36
CA CYS A 123 11.36 5.09 -10.61
C CYS A 123 10.17 5.95 -10.14
N TYR A 124 9.40 5.46 -9.14
CA TYR A 124 8.19 6.14 -8.63
C TYR A 124 8.42 7.63 -8.25
N GLY A 125 9.61 7.99 -7.78
CA GLY A 125 9.94 9.38 -7.46
C GLY A 125 9.83 10.33 -8.67
N TYR A 126 10.09 9.84 -9.88
CA TYR A 126 9.97 10.63 -11.11
C TYR A 126 8.53 10.70 -11.62
N TRP A 127 7.72 9.67 -11.38
CA TRP A 127 6.26 9.74 -11.58
C TRP A 127 5.64 10.85 -10.70
N LYS A 128 6.03 10.92 -9.42
CA LYS A 128 5.61 12.01 -8.52
C LYS A 128 6.03 13.38 -9.03
N LYS A 129 7.31 13.53 -9.40
CA LYS A 129 7.83 14.77 -9.99
C LYS A 129 7.05 15.20 -11.23
N PHE A 130 6.67 14.25 -12.08
CA PHE A 130 5.91 14.53 -13.29
C PHE A 130 4.47 14.98 -12.97
N ALA A 131 3.78 14.29 -12.06
CA ALA A 131 2.47 14.73 -11.61
C ALA A 131 2.51 16.12 -10.96
N ASP A 132 3.53 16.40 -10.14
CA ASP A 132 3.76 17.72 -9.53
C ASP A 132 4.07 18.82 -10.55
N LEU A 133 4.76 18.50 -11.65
CA LEU A 133 5.00 19.43 -12.75
C LEU A 133 3.67 19.83 -13.41
N GLU A 134 2.83 18.85 -13.76
CA GLU A 134 1.53 19.10 -14.39
C GLU A 134 0.58 19.88 -13.47
N ARG A 135 0.54 19.51 -12.19
CA ARG A 135 -0.26 20.21 -11.18
C ARG A 135 0.16 21.67 -11.03
N ARG A 136 1.47 21.95 -10.93
CA ARG A 136 1.97 23.33 -10.83
C ARG A 136 1.66 24.17 -12.07
N ALA A 137 1.58 23.53 -13.23
CA ALA A 137 1.16 24.16 -14.48
C ALA A 137 -0.37 24.33 -14.61
N GLY A 138 -1.15 23.90 -13.61
CA GLY A 138 -2.61 24.02 -13.58
C GLY A 138 -3.36 22.89 -14.29
N TYR A 139 -2.66 21.88 -14.82
CA TYR A 139 -3.26 20.77 -15.55
C TYR A 139 -3.55 19.58 -14.62
N ASN A 140 -4.52 19.74 -13.70
CA ASN A 140 -4.86 18.72 -12.70
C ASN A 140 -5.25 17.37 -13.33
N ASN A 141 -5.99 17.38 -14.44
CA ASN A 141 -6.38 16.15 -15.14
C ASN A 141 -5.16 15.39 -15.66
N LYS A 142 -4.16 16.10 -16.22
CA LYS A 142 -2.90 15.48 -16.67
C LYS A 142 -2.07 14.95 -15.50
N ALA A 143 -2.02 15.70 -14.39
CA ALA A 143 -1.34 15.24 -13.18
C ALA A 143 -1.90 13.91 -12.67
N GLU A 144 -3.23 13.78 -12.72
CA GLU A 144 -3.91 12.53 -12.40
C GLU A 144 -3.59 11.42 -13.41
N GLU A 145 -3.69 11.67 -14.71
CA GLU A 145 -3.33 10.69 -15.75
C GLU A 145 -1.92 10.13 -15.53
N VAL A 146 -0.95 11.00 -15.22
CA VAL A 146 0.43 10.60 -14.90
C VAL A 146 0.51 9.70 -13.67
N CYS A 147 -0.27 9.97 -12.61
CA CYS A 147 -0.32 9.11 -11.44
C CYS A 147 -0.89 7.73 -11.79
N VAL A 148 -1.98 7.69 -12.54
CA VAL A 148 -2.62 6.43 -12.98
C VAL A 148 -1.68 5.62 -13.85
N GLU A 149 -0.98 6.23 -14.81
CA GLU A 149 0.04 5.55 -15.63
C GLU A 149 1.18 5.00 -14.76
N GLY A 150 1.67 5.79 -13.80
CA GLY A 150 2.69 5.34 -12.87
C GLY A 150 2.24 4.17 -12.00
N LEU A 151 0.99 4.14 -11.57
CA LEU A 151 0.40 3.06 -10.78
C LEU A 151 0.13 1.80 -11.63
N GLN A 152 -0.15 1.94 -12.92
CA GLN A 152 -0.17 0.80 -13.84
C GLN A 152 1.24 0.20 -14.02
N ALA A 153 2.28 1.03 -13.98
CA ALA A 153 3.66 0.58 -14.05
C ALA A 153 4.17 -0.03 -12.73
N ILE A 154 3.78 0.54 -11.59
CA ILE A 154 4.23 0.13 -10.23
C ILE A 154 3.05 0.15 -9.22
N PRO A 155 2.13 -0.81 -9.29
CA PRO A 155 0.96 -0.82 -8.40
C PRO A 155 1.30 -1.09 -6.93
N LEU A 156 2.51 -1.61 -6.64
CA LEU A 156 2.99 -1.85 -5.28
C LEU A 156 3.63 -0.63 -4.61
N SER A 157 3.73 0.50 -5.32
CA SER A 157 4.33 1.70 -4.75
C SER A 157 3.37 2.41 -3.80
N VAL A 158 3.48 2.09 -2.50
CA VAL A 158 2.74 2.77 -1.42
C VAL A 158 2.90 4.29 -1.50
N ASP A 159 4.12 4.77 -1.75
CA ASP A 159 4.41 6.21 -1.87
C ASP A 159 3.70 6.87 -3.06
N LEU A 160 3.50 6.15 -4.15
CA LEU A 160 2.82 6.68 -5.34
C LEU A 160 1.30 6.70 -5.13
N TRP A 161 0.73 5.67 -4.49
CA TRP A 161 -0.68 5.67 -4.07
C TRP A 161 -0.99 6.83 -3.13
N ILE A 162 -0.18 7.02 -2.09
CA ILE A 162 -0.33 8.14 -1.15
C ILE A 162 -0.23 9.48 -1.89
N HIS A 163 0.68 9.60 -2.86
CA HIS A 163 0.79 10.82 -3.67
C HIS A 163 -0.47 11.06 -4.51
N TYR A 164 -1.01 10.03 -5.16
CA TYR A 164 -2.24 10.13 -5.95
C TYR A 164 -3.45 10.50 -5.08
N ILE A 165 -3.61 9.87 -3.92
CA ILE A 165 -4.67 10.20 -2.95
C ILE A 165 -4.57 11.67 -2.52
N ASN A 166 -3.37 12.15 -2.18
CA ASN A 166 -3.15 13.55 -1.80
C ASN A 166 -3.40 14.52 -2.96
N LEU A 167 -3.10 14.13 -4.20
CA LEU A 167 -3.45 14.90 -5.39
C LEU A 167 -4.96 15.07 -5.48
N LEU A 168 -5.74 13.99 -5.32
CA LEU A 168 -7.20 14.03 -5.35
C LEU A 168 -7.77 14.87 -4.20
N LEU A 169 -7.27 14.68 -2.97
CA LEU A 169 -7.67 15.48 -1.81
C LEU A 169 -7.44 16.98 -2.02
N GLY A 170 -6.37 17.36 -2.73
CA GLY A 170 -6.04 18.76 -3.01
C GLY A 170 -6.69 19.35 -4.27
N THR A 171 -7.35 18.55 -5.11
CA THR A 171 -7.87 19.02 -6.42
C THR A 171 -9.37 18.80 -6.61
N LEU A 172 -9.98 17.84 -5.92
CA LEU A 172 -11.42 17.59 -6.00
C LEU A 172 -12.22 18.60 -5.18
N ASP A 173 -13.43 18.91 -5.66
CA ASP A 173 -14.39 19.70 -4.89
C ASP A 173 -15.11 18.80 -3.88
N MET A 174 -14.79 18.98 -2.60
CA MET A 174 -15.39 18.21 -1.49
C MET A 174 -16.86 18.52 -1.23
N ASN A 175 -17.42 19.56 -1.86
CA ASN A 175 -18.86 19.82 -1.78
C ASN A 175 -19.68 18.90 -2.69
N LEU A 176 -19.02 18.21 -3.64
CA LEU A 176 -19.66 17.25 -4.53
C LEU A 176 -19.71 15.86 -3.86
N PRO A 177 -20.88 15.20 -3.81
CA PRO A 177 -21.01 13.88 -3.18
C PRO A 177 -20.21 12.78 -3.91
N GLU A 178 -19.89 12.98 -5.17
CA GLU A 178 -19.05 12.07 -5.96
C GLU A 178 -17.58 12.08 -5.50
N SER A 179 -17.09 13.19 -4.95
CA SER A 179 -15.68 13.34 -4.58
C SER A 179 -15.27 12.41 -3.44
N PRO A 180 -15.98 12.34 -2.29
CA PRO A 180 -15.67 11.37 -1.24
C PRO A 180 -15.84 9.91 -1.70
N ALA A 181 -16.82 9.62 -2.56
CA ALA A 181 -17.01 8.27 -3.11
C ALA A 181 -15.82 7.84 -3.97
N ARG A 182 -15.33 8.75 -4.82
CA ARG A 182 -14.14 8.53 -5.64
C ARG A 182 -12.89 8.32 -4.80
N ILE A 183 -12.66 9.15 -3.79
CA ILE A 183 -11.48 9.04 -2.90
C ILE A 183 -11.50 7.69 -2.17
N ARG A 184 -12.66 7.28 -1.64
CA ARG A 184 -12.81 5.95 -1.02
C ARG A 184 -12.49 4.82 -1.99
N SER A 185 -12.97 4.89 -3.22
CA SER A 185 -12.65 3.90 -4.26
C SER A 185 -11.14 3.79 -4.47
N VAL A 186 -10.45 4.93 -4.53
CA VAL A 186 -8.98 4.96 -4.70
C VAL A 186 -8.25 4.40 -3.48
N PHE A 187 -8.74 4.65 -2.27
CA PHE A 187 -8.21 3.98 -1.07
C PHE A 187 -8.38 2.46 -1.13
N GLU A 188 -9.56 1.97 -1.54
CA GLU A 188 -9.79 0.53 -1.71
C GLU A 188 -8.87 -0.10 -2.77
N ASP A 189 -8.69 0.58 -3.90
CA ASP A 189 -7.75 0.14 -4.94
C ASP A 189 -6.31 0.11 -4.42
N ALA A 190 -5.91 1.13 -3.65
CA ALA A 190 -4.59 1.22 -3.05
C ALA A 190 -4.30 0.10 -2.06
N VAL A 191 -5.24 -0.21 -1.16
CA VAL A 191 -5.06 -1.30 -0.19
C VAL A 191 -5.16 -2.68 -0.85
N ALA A 192 -5.95 -2.83 -1.90
CA ALA A 192 -6.01 -4.06 -2.69
C ALA A 192 -4.69 -4.31 -3.45
N ALA A 193 -4.05 -3.25 -3.96
CA ALA A 193 -2.80 -3.37 -4.69
C ALA A 193 -1.58 -3.50 -3.76
N ALA A 194 -1.43 -2.61 -2.78
CA ALA A 194 -0.22 -2.44 -1.97
C ALA A 194 -0.43 -2.58 -0.46
N GLY A 195 -1.65 -2.88 0.00
CA GLY A 195 -1.98 -2.94 1.43
C GLY A 195 -1.35 -4.12 2.17
N LEU A 196 -0.86 -5.13 1.47
CA LEU A 196 -0.11 -6.26 2.04
C LEU A 196 1.41 -6.03 2.12
N ASP A 197 1.91 -4.86 1.69
CA ASP A 197 3.33 -4.52 1.89
C ASP A 197 3.61 -4.34 3.39
N PHE A 198 4.74 -4.87 3.86
CA PHE A 198 5.17 -4.76 5.25
C PHE A 198 5.30 -3.31 5.73
N HIS A 199 5.57 -2.36 4.83
CA HIS A 199 5.71 -0.93 5.12
C HIS A 199 4.51 -0.10 4.63
N SER A 200 3.33 -0.72 4.48
CA SER A 200 2.08 -0.06 4.07
C SER A 200 1.41 0.75 5.18
N ASP A 201 2.00 0.84 6.38
CA ASP A 201 1.39 1.48 7.56
C ASP A 201 0.84 2.88 7.29
N ARG A 202 1.61 3.71 6.57
CA ARG A 202 1.20 5.09 6.24
C ARG A 202 -0.04 5.16 5.35
N LEU A 203 -0.26 4.15 4.49
CA LEU A 203 -1.45 4.09 3.64
C LEU A 203 -2.69 3.76 4.47
N TRP A 204 -2.58 2.78 5.36
CA TRP A 204 -3.66 2.40 6.28
C TRP A 204 -4.01 3.55 7.22
N ASP A 205 -3.00 4.21 7.79
CA ASP A 205 -3.19 5.38 8.66
C ASP A 205 -3.92 6.51 7.94
N LEU A 206 -3.49 6.85 6.72
CA LEU A 206 -4.14 7.87 5.93
C LEU A 206 -5.61 7.53 5.63
N TYR A 207 -5.91 6.25 5.38
CA TYR A 207 -7.28 5.81 5.11
C TYR A 207 -8.17 5.90 6.37
N VAL A 208 -7.67 5.45 7.52
CA VAL A 208 -8.39 5.53 8.80
C VAL A 208 -8.69 6.97 9.17
N GLU A 209 -7.69 7.85 9.11
CA GLU A 209 -7.86 9.26 9.45
C GLU A 209 -8.83 9.95 8.49
N TRP A 210 -8.76 9.65 7.19
CA TRP A 210 -9.72 10.18 6.23
C TRP A 210 -11.16 9.75 6.54
N GLU A 211 -11.43 8.48 6.86
CA GLU A 211 -12.79 8.05 7.23
C GLU A 211 -13.30 8.72 8.51
N LYS A 212 -12.42 8.96 9.49
CA LYS A 212 -12.75 9.73 10.71
C LYS A 212 -13.10 11.18 10.37
N GLU A 213 -12.33 11.82 9.50
CA GLU A 213 -12.60 13.20 9.01
C GLU A 213 -13.93 13.29 8.26
N GLN A 214 -14.33 12.24 7.54
CA GLN A 214 -15.66 12.14 6.92
C GLN A 214 -16.79 11.87 7.93
N GLY A 215 -16.48 11.63 9.21
CA GLY A 215 -17.44 11.29 10.26
C GLY A 215 -17.91 9.83 10.25
N ASN A 216 -17.26 8.96 9.46
CA ASN A 216 -17.67 7.56 9.29
C ASN A 216 -16.92 6.65 10.28
N MET A 217 -17.28 6.73 11.56
CA MET A 217 -16.59 5.98 12.62
C MET A 217 -16.65 4.45 12.44
N LYS A 218 -17.73 3.94 11.84
CA LYS A 218 -17.88 2.52 11.49
C LYS A 218 -16.90 2.07 10.40
N ASN A 219 -16.72 2.90 9.38
CA ASN A 219 -15.78 2.59 8.30
C ASN A 219 -14.35 2.66 8.81
N ALA A 220 -14.01 3.67 9.62
CA ALA A 220 -12.70 3.75 10.28
C ALA A 220 -12.40 2.49 11.11
N ALA A 221 -13.39 1.99 11.87
CA ALA A 221 -13.28 0.74 12.61
C ALA A 221 -13.10 -0.49 11.69
N ALA A 222 -13.85 -0.56 10.60
CA ALA A 222 -13.73 -1.64 9.62
C ALA A 222 -12.36 -1.65 8.91
N VAL A 223 -11.79 -0.47 8.62
CA VAL A 223 -10.43 -0.35 8.07
C VAL A 223 -9.39 -0.80 9.10
N LEU A 224 -9.55 -0.41 10.37
CA LEU A 224 -8.69 -0.88 11.47
C LEU A 224 -8.77 -2.41 11.63
N ASP A 225 -9.97 -2.99 11.63
CA ASP A 225 -10.18 -4.44 11.70
C ASP A 225 -9.50 -5.19 10.53
N ARG A 226 -9.39 -4.57 9.35
CA ARG A 226 -8.67 -5.13 8.19
C ARG A 226 -7.16 -5.09 8.40
N VAL A 227 -6.58 -3.94 8.76
CA VAL A 227 -5.13 -3.83 8.95
C VAL A 227 -4.62 -4.67 10.12
N LEU A 228 -5.45 -4.94 11.14
CA LEU A 228 -5.10 -5.85 12.23
C LEU A 228 -4.81 -7.29 11.77
N LYS A 229 -5.25 -7.67 10.57
CA LYS A 229 -4.99 -8.98 9.94
C LYS A 229 -3.80 -8.96 8.99
N VAL A 230 -3.17 -7.79 8.80
CA VAL A 230 -2.03 -7.62 7.89
C VAL A 230 -0.74 -7.52 8.71
N PRO A 231 0.30 -8.30 8.39
CA PRO A 231 1.56 -8.25 9.11
C PRO A 231 2.39 -7.03 8.65
N THR A 232 2.09 -5.85 9.18
CA THR A 232 2.83 -4.62 8.90
C THR A 232 3.94 -4.36 9.94
N GLN A 233 4.82 -3.40 9.66
CA GLN A 233 5.91 -3.01 10.56
C GLN A 233 5.39 -2.42 11.87
N LEU A 234 4.32 -1.62 11.83
CA LEU A 234 3.74 -0.93 12.98
C LEU A 234 2.41 -1.56 13.42
N TYR A 235 2.28 -2.90 13.28
CA TYR A 235 1.08 -3.67 13.65
C TYR A 235 0.56 -3.37 15.06
N ASN A 236 1.46 -3.15 16.03
CA ASN A 236 1.12 -2.79 17.40
C ASN A 236 0.49 -1.40 17.52
N THR A 237 0.98 -0.43 16.74
CA THR A 237 0.41 0.92 16.70
C THR A 237 -0.99 0.92 16.11
N HIS A 238 -1.26 0.09 15.09
CA HIS A 238 -2.61 -0.09 14.57
C HIS A 238 -3.58 -0.64 15.62
N TYR A 239 -3.10 -1.58 16.45
CA TYR A 239 -3.89 -2.10 17.57
C TYR A 239 -4.13 -1.07 18.68
N ASP A 240 -3.13 -0.25 19.00
CA ASP A 240 -3.31 0.86 19.94
C ASP A 240 -4.34 1.87 19.42
N LYS A 241 -4.31 2.21 18.13
CA LYS A 241 -5.30 3.07 17.47
C LYS A 241 -6.70 2.46 17.48
N PHE A 242 -6.84 1.15 17.32
CA PHE A 242 -8.13 0.47 17.45
C PHE A 242 -8.70 0.60 18.86
N LYS A 243 -7.88 0.35 19.90
CA LYS A 243 -8.29 0.50 21.30
C LYS A 243 -8.72 1.94 21.60
N GLU A 244 -7.95 2.91 21.13
CA GLU A 244 -8.29 4.34 21.27
C GLU A 244 -9.62 4.68 20.59
N HIS A 245 -9.83 4.21 19.34
CA HIS A 245 -11.05 4.45 18.59
C HIS A 245 -12.29 3.87 19.27
N LEU A 246 -12.19 2.64 19.79
CA LEU A 246 -13.27 1.95 20.52
C LEU A 246 -13.62 2.64 21.85
N ASN A 247 -12.61 3.16 22.56
CA ASN A 247 -12.82 3.84 23.84
C ASN A 247 -13.33 5.28 23.70
N SER A 248 -13.02 5.94 22.58
CA SER A 248 -13.39 7.34 22.34
C SER A 248 -14.82 7.52 21.80
N HIS A 249 -15.48 6.43 21.39
CA HIS A 249 -16.80 6.46 20.77
C HIS A 249 -17.77 5.46 21.44
N GLU A 250 -19.07 5.61 21.20
CA GLU A 250 -20.05 4.62 21.64
C GLU A 250 -19.93 3.34 20.78
N PRO A 251 -20.03 2.13 21.38
CA PRO A 251 -19.87 0.89 20.62
C PRO A 251 -20.83 0.76 19.43
N LYS A 252 -22.03 1.31 19.53
CA LYS A 252 -23.03 1.31 18.44
C LYS A 252 -22.60 2.09 17.20
N ASP A 253 -21.70 3.08 17.37
CA ASP A 253 -21.21 3.98 16.33
C ASP A 253 -19.88 3.49 15.73
N VAL A 254 -19.24 2.54 16.39
CA VAL A 254 -18.00 1.88 15.94
C VAL A 254 -18.30 0.55 15.26
N LEU A 255 -19.22 -0.24 15.83
CA LEU A 255 -19.50 -1.60 15.38
C LEU A 255 -20.57 -1.66 14.28
N SER A 256 -20.56 -2.76 13.53
CA SER A 256 -21.67 -3.08 12.62
C SER A 256 -22.95 -3.33 13.43
N PRO A 257 -24.14 -3.06 12.87
CA PRO A 257 -25.40 -3.29 13.58
C PRO A 257 -25.59 -4.76 14.01
N GLU A 258 -25.10 -5.68 13.19
CA GLU A 258 -25.17 -7.13 13.42
C GLU A 258 -24.28 -7.54 14.60
N GLU A 259 -23.01 -7.11 14.59
CA GLU A 259 -22.06 -7.41 15.67
C GLU A 259 -22.47 -6.75 16.98
N TYR A 260 -22.95 -5.49 16.93
CA TYR A 260 -23.41 -4.79 18.12
C TYR A 260 -24.58 -5.52 18.79
N GLU A 261 -25.61 -5.91 18.03
CA GLU A 261 -26.78 -6.57 18.60
C GLU A 261 -26.44 -7.98 19.12
N GLU A 262 -25.55 -8.71 18.44
CA GLU A 262 -25.03 -9.99 18.92
C GLU A 262 -24.34 -9.85 20.30
N LEU A 263 -23.37 -8.92 20.41
CA LEU A 263 -22.64 -8.67 21.65
C LEU A 263 -23.54 -8.14 22.75
N ARG A 264 -24.48 -7.27 22.40
CA ARG A 264 -25.47 -6.73 23.35
C ARG A 264 -26.35 -7.83 23.92
N ALA A 265 -26.84 -8.74 23.09
CA ALA A 265 -27.64 -9.88 23.55
C ALA A 265 -26.83 -10.80 24.46
N LEU A 266 -25.59 -11.10 24.08
CA LEU A 266 -24.66 -11.92 24.88
C LEU A 266 -24.39 -11.28 26.25
N CYS A 267 -24.04 -9.99 26.29
CA CYS A 267 -23.75 -9.29 27.55
C CYS A 267 -24.99 -9.16 28.45
N ARG A 268 -26.18 -8.95 27.89
CA ARG A 268 -27.44 -8.95 28.66
C ARG A 268 -27.75 -10.32 29.23
N GLN A 269 -27.49 -11.40 28.49
CA GLN A 269 -27.66 -12.76 29.00
C GLN A 269 -26.70 -13.05 30.15
N SER A 270 -25.42 -12.64 30.03
CA SER A 270 -24.44 -12.75 31.12
C SER A 270 -24.87 -11.98 32.36
N GLN A 271 -25.33 -10.73 32.21
CA GLN A 271 -25.84 -9.93 33.34
C GLN A 271 -27.07 -10.56 34.00
N LYS A 272 -27.97 -11.18 33.23
CA LYS A 272 -29.12 -11.91 33.78
C LYS A 272 -28.71 -13.17 34.54
N ALA A 273 -27.71 -13.90 34.02
CA ALA A 273 -27.16 -15.07 34.69
C ALA A 273 -26.45 -14.68 36.00
N GLU A 274 -25.57 -13.68 35.97
CA GLU A 274 -24.89 -13.15 37.17
C GLU A 274 -25.89 -12.69 38.25
N ARG A 275 -26.98 -12.00 37.85
CA ARG A 275 -28.03 -11.60 38.79
C ARG A 275 -28.83 -12.78 39.33
N ALA A 276 -29.08 -13.81 38.52
CA ALA A 276 -29.79 -15.01 38.98
C ALA A 276 -28.94 -15.81 39.97
N GLU A 277 -27.62 -15.89 39.75
CA GLU A 277 -26.66 -16.49 40.67
C GLU A 277 -26.57 -15.69 41.98
N GLN A 278 -26.45 -14.35 41.89
CA GLN A 278 -26.45 -13.49 43.08
C GLN A 278 -27.76 -13.55 43.86
N ALA A 279 -28.91 -13.62 43.19
CA ALA A 279 -30.21 -13.78 43.85
C ALA A 279 -30.36 -15.15 44.55
N GLN A 280 -29.77 -16.21 43.98
CA GLN A 280 -29.73 -17.53 44.63
C GLN A 280 -28.82 -17.53 45.87
N GLU A 281 -27.67 -16.86 45.81
CA GLU A 281 -26.78 -16.69 46.96
C GLU A 281 -27.41 -15.80 48.05
N GLU A 282 -28.11 -14.73 47.67
CA GLU A 282 -28.82 -13.86 48.63
C GLU A 282 -30.06 -14.54 49.25
N GLU A 283 -30.76 -15.41 48.52
CA GLU A 283 -31.85 -16.23 49.08
C GLU A 283 -31.37 -17.28 50.09
N GLU A 284 -30.12 -17.77 50.00
CA GLU A 284 -29.53 -18.66 51.02
C GLU A 284 -29.15 -17.92 52.32
N GLU A 285 -28.92 -16.59 52.28
CA GLU A 285 -28.48 -15.80 53.46
C GLU A 285 -29.53 -14.83 54.06
N ARG A 286 -30.69 -14.57 53.43
CA ARG A 286 -31.61 -13.47 53.86
C ARG A 286 -32.89 -13.94 54.60
N PRO A 287 -33.32 -13.28 55.70
CA PRO A 287 -34.61 -13.54 56.35
C PRO A 287 -35.80 -13.05 55.51
N PRO A 288 -37.03 -13.57 55.72
CA PRO A 288 -38.14 -13.39 54.80
C PRO A 288 -38.70 -11.96 54.82
N GLY A 289 -38.67 -11.28 53.67
CA GLY A 289 -39.57 -10.18 53.34
C GLY A 289 -38.88 -8.84 53.09
N GLU A 290 -38.36 -8.65 51.88
CA GLU A 290 -38.21 -7.33 51.23
C GLU A 290 -38.08 -7.56 49.72
N GLU A 291 -39.08 -7.11 48.95
CA GLU A 291 -39.07 -7.18 47.47
C GLU A 291 -38.40 -5.91 46.92
N GLU A 292 -37.36 -6.07 46.10
CA GLU A 292 -36.71 -4.97 45.39
C GLU A 292 -37.43 -4.63 44.07
N PRO A 293 -37.44 -3.35 43.66
CA PRO A 293 -38.13 -2.89 42.48
C PRO A 293 -37.39 -3.27 41.19
N ALA A 294 -38.14 -3.72 40.19
CA ALA A 294 -37.66 -3.98 38.84
C ALA A 294 -37.02 -2.72 38.23
N THR A 295 -35.73 -2.79 37.91
CA THR A 295 -35.03 -1.73 37.17
C THR A 295 -35.46 -1.70 35.70
N PRO A 296 -35.50 -0.53 35.06
CA PRO A 296 -36.19 -0.33 33.78
C PRO A 296 -35.41 -0.96 32.62
N GLU A 297 -36.04 -1.86 31.86
CA GLU A 297 -35.48 -2.56 30.68
C GLU A 297 -35.31 -1.67 29.41
N GLY A 298 -35.12 -0.35 29.56
CA GLY A 298 -35.26 0.59 28.43
C GLY A 298 -33.96 1.03 27.74
N THR A 299 -32.86 1.20 28.47
CA THR A 299 -31.63 1.84 27.97
C THR A 299 -30.39 1.02 28.32
N ASP A 300 -29.47 0.90 27.35
CA ASP A 300 -28.19 0.23 27.59
C ASP A 300 -27.41 1.01 28.66
N THR A 301 -27.14 0.36 29.80
CA THR A 301 -26.40 0.98 30.90
C THR A 301 -24.94 1.16 30.51
N GLU A 302 -24.24 2.11 31.14
CA GLU A 302 -22.79 2.27 30.90
C GLU A 302 -22.02 0.98 31.21
N GLU A 303 -22.45 0.23 32.23
CA GLU A 303 -21.90 -1.10 32.55
C GLU A 303 -22.09 -2.10 31.39
N LEU A 304 -23.23 -2.08 30.71
CA LEU A 304 -23.46 -2.93 29.53
C LEU A 304 -22.55 -2.49 28.38
N MET A 305 -22.43 -1.19 28.12
CA MET A 305 -21.55 -0.66 27.07
C MET A 305 -20.08 -1.00 27.35
N GLN A 306 -19.65 -0.94 28.61
CA GLN A 306 -18.31 -1.34 29.04
C GLN A 306 -18.06 -2.85 28.83
N LYS A 307 -19.02 -3.71 29.21
CA LYS A 307 -18.94 -5.16 28.93
C LYS A 307 -18.87 -5.45 27.43
N ILE A 308 -19.60 -4.70 26.60
CA ILE A 308 -19.52 -4.82 25.13
C ILE A 308 -18.11 -4.46 24.63
N ARG A 309 -17.54 -3.33 25.08
CA ARG A 309 -16.17 -2.94 24.72
C ARG A 309 -15.15 -4.03 25.08
N GLU A 310 -15.27 -4.60 26.28
CA GLU A 310 -14.40 -5.69 26.73
C GLU A 310 -14.52 -6.93 25.84
N GLN A 311 -15.73 -7.32 25.43
CA GLN A 311 -15.92 -8.44 24.51
C GLN A 311 -15.33 -8.18 23.12
N VAL A 312 -15.47 -6.95 22.59
CA VAL A 312 -14.83 -6.54 21.33
C VAL A 312 -13.32 -6.67 21.45
N LEU A 313 -12.74 -6.15 22.54
CA LEU A 313 -11.30 -6.24 22.79
C LEU A 313 -10.83 -7.68 22.86
N VAL A 314 -11.51 -8.56 23.60
CA VAL A 314 -11.15 -10.00 23.67
C VAL A 314 -11.11 -10.63 22.27
N ARG A 315 -12.10 -10.32 21.41
CA ARG A 315 -12.13 -10.83 20.02
C ARG A 315 -10.94 -10.30 19.21
N ARG A 316 -10.64 -8.99 19.27
CA ARG A 316 -9.55 -8.38 18.49
C ARG A 316 -8.16 -8.67 19.05
N ASP A 317 -8.03 -8.91 20.36
CA ASP A 317 -6.75 -9.27 20.99
C ASP A 317 -6.24 -10.61 20.46
N LYS A 318 -7.15 -11.56 20.22
CA LYS A 318 -6.83 -12.82 19.55
C LYS A 318 -6.26 -12.57 18.14
N VAL A 319 -6.96 -11.77 17.32
CA VAL A 319 -6.51 -11.42 15.96
C VAL A 319 -5.15 -10.74 15.99
N TYR A 320 -4.95 -9.82 16.93
CA TYR A 320 -3.68 -9.12 17.14
C TYR A 320 -2.56 -10.11 17.50
N GLN A 321 -2.78 -11.05 18.41
CA GLN A 321 -1.80 -12.06 18.81
C GLN A 321 -1.42 -12.99 17.64
N ASP A 322 -2.41 -13.39 16.84
CA ASP A 322 -2.19 -14.21 15.64
C ASP A 322 -1.33 -13.44 14.62
N ASN A 323 -1.67 -12.18 14.33
CA ASN A 323 -0.92 -11.31 13.43
C ASN A 323 0.49 -11.01 13.95
N GLU A 324 0.66 -10.79 15.26
CA GLU A 324 1.98 -10.64 15.89
C GLU A 324 2.86 -11.88 15.65
N GLY A 325 2.27 -13.08 15.71
CA GLY A 325 2.93 -14.32 15.33
C GLY A 325 3.44 -14.29 13.90
N GLU A 326 2.62 -13.83 12.95
CA GLU A 326 2.98 -13.70 11.53
C GLU A 326 4.06 -12.65 11.27
N VAL A 327 3.99 -11.49 11.95
CA VAL A 327 5.03 -10.45 11.88
C VAL A 327 6.35 -10.99 12.40
N ARG A 328 6.35 -11.66 13.56
CA ARG A 328 7.56 -12.23 14.18
C ARG A 328 8.28 -13.22 13.26
N LYS A 329 7.52 -14.03 12.51
CA LYS A 329 8.08 -14.97 11.52
C LYS A 329 8.86 -14.24 10.41
N ARG A 330 8.42 -13.05 10.00
CA ARG A 330 8.93 -12.28 8.85
C ARG A 330 9.93 -11.19 9.20
N TRP A 331 9.91 -10.72 10.44
CA TRP A 331 10.65 -9.53 10.90
C TRP A 331 12.11 -9.53 10.48
N HIS A 332 12.82 -10.64 10.71
CA HIS A 332 14.25 -10.74 10.41
C HIS A 332 14.56 -10.69 8.90
N PHE A 333 13.64 -11.12 8.04
CA PHE A 333 13.78 -11.00 6.59
C PHE A 333 13.54 -9.58 6.12
N GLU A 334 12.46 -8.96 6.60
CA GLU A 334 12.11 -7.58 6.27
C GLU A 334 13.20 -6.61 6.78
N ASP A 335 13.72 -6.80 8.00
CA ASP A 335 14.85 -5.99 8.50
C ASP A 335 16.13 -6.18 7.68
N ALA A 336 16.38 -7.37 7.12
CA ALA A 336 17.57 -7.60 6.29
C ALA A 336 17.51 -6.85 4.93
N ILE A 337 16.32 -6.44 4.48
CA ILE A 337 16.12 -5.71 3.23
C ILE A 337 16.20 -4.20 3.52
N LYS A 338 17.31 -3.57 3.14
CA LYS A 338 17.54 -2.13 3.39
C LYS A 338 17.03 -1.22 2.27
N ARG A 339 16.83 -1.75 1.06
CA ARG A 339 16.32 -1.01 -0.08
C ARG A 339 15.19 -1.78 -0.79
N PRO A 340 13.92 -1.53 -0.41
CA PRO A 340 12.75 -2.22 -0.99
C PRO A 340 12.28 -1.60 -2.32
N TYR A 341 12.87 -0.49 -2.76
CA TYR A 341 12.53 0.21 -3.99
C TYR A 341 13.62 0.08 -5.06
N PHE A 342 13.24 0.35 -6.31
CA PHE A 342 14.16 0.32 -7.44
C PHE A 342 15.21 1.43 -7.39
N HIS A 343 16.47 1.07 -7.68
CA HIS A 343 17.55 2.05 -7.90
C HIS A 343 18.64 1.44 -8.79
N VAL A 344 19.30 2.27 -9.61
CA VAL A 344 20.34 1.82 -10.58
C VAL A 344 21.63 1.32 -9.93
N LYS A 345 22.10 1.97 -8.85
CA LYS A 345 23.19 1.45 -8.00
C LYS A 345 22.92 0.00 -7.59
N SER A 346 23.91 -0.86 -7.74
CA SER A 346 23.81 -2.26 -7.34
C SER A 346 23.49 -2.43 -5.84
N LEU A 347 22.61 -3.37 -5.53
CA LEU A 347 22.51 -4.00 -4.21
C LEU A 347 23.78 -4.78 -3.89
N ASP A 348 24.13 -4.80 -2.61
CA ASP A 348 25.20 -5.65 -2.09
C ASP A 348 24.76 -7.13 -2.04
N ARG A 349 25.74 -8.03 -1.90
CA ARG A 349 25.48 -9.48 -1.86
C ARG A 349 24.66 -9.92 -0.64
N LEU A 350 24.66 -9.15 0.45
CA LEU A 350 23.91 -9.50 1.65
C LEU A 350 22.41 -9.27 1.42
N GLN A 351 22.04 -8.15 0.78
CA GLN A 351 20.67 -7.84 0.40
C GLN A 351 20.11 -8.82 -0.65
N LEU A 352 20.91 -9.19 -1.66
CA LEU A 352 20.49 -10.22 -2.63
C LEU A 352 20.23 -11.58 -1.95
N ARG A 353 21.10 -11.97 -1.00
CA ARG A 353 20.89 -13.19 -0.21
C ARG A 353 19.66 -13.08 0.69
N ALA A 354 19.40 -11.92 1.27
CA ALA A 354 18.20 -11.67 2.08
C ALA A 354 16.92 -11.91 1.27
N TRP A 355 16.83 -11.32 0.06
CA TRP A 355 15.72 -11.57 -0.86
C TRP A 355 15.55 -13.04 -1.22
N HIS A 356 16.63 -13.74 -1.58
CA HIS A 356 16.56 -15.18 -1.86
C HIS A 356 16.05 -15.98 -0.66
N SER A 357 16.61 -15.72 0.53
CA SER A 357 16.25 -16.45 1.75
C SER A 357 14.80 -16.22 2.13
N TYR A 358 14.30 -14.99 1.96
CA TYR A 358 12.91 -14.66 2.24
C TYR A 358 11.95 -15.32 1.26
N LEU A 359 12.25 -15.25 -0.04
CA LEU A 359 11.47 -15.96 -1.07
C LEU A 359 11.48 -17.46 -0.84
N ASP A 360 12.64 -18.08 -0.57
CA ASP A 360 12.74 -19.51 -0.26
C ASP A 360 11.86 -19.88 0.94
N TRP A 361 11.88 -19.06 1.99
CA TRP A 361 11.10 -19.30 3.20
C TRP A 361 9.59 -19.19 2.97
N GLU A 362 9.09 -18.11 2.36
CA GLU A 362 7.65 -17.92 2.08
C GLU A 362 7.11 -19.04 1.19
N ILE A 363 7.89 -19.45 0.18
CA ILE A 363 7.53 -20.58 -0.69
C ILE A 363 7.48 -21.89 0.10
N ALA A 364 8.39 -22.08 1.05
CA ALA A 364 8.40 -23.28 1.88
C ALA A 364 7.24 -23.30 2.87
N GLN A 365 6.76 -22.15 3.36
CA GLN A 365 5.55 -22.07 4.18
C GLN A 365 4.32 -22.47 3.36
N LEU A 366 4.09 -21.83 2.20
CA LEU A 366 2.97 -22.13 1.31
C LEU A 366 2.87 -23.64 0.98
N ASN A 367 4.02 -24.29 0.76
CA ASN A 367 4.11 -25.73 0.45
C ASN A 367 3.90 -26.67 1.64
N LYS A 368 4.04 -26.19 2.88
CA LYS A 368 3.73 -26.95 4.10
C LYS A 368 2.24 -26.90 4.37
N ASP A 369 1.64 -25.74 4.18
CA ASP A 369 0.21 -25.53 4.41
C ASP A 369 -0.64 -26.28 3.37
N THR A 370 -0.13 -26.48 2.14
CA THR A 370 -0.76 -27.36 1.12
C THR A 370 -0.50 -28.86 1.32
N ARG A 371 0.43 -29.27 2.19
CA ARG A 371 0.74 -30.68 2.45
C ARG A 371 0.09 -31.12 3.75
N ASP A 372 -1.15 -31.56 3.63
CA ASP A 372 -1.92 -32.19 4.71
C ASP A 372 -1.13 -33.34 5.39
N PRO A 373 -1.03 -33.39 6.73
CA PRO A 373 -0.53 -34.54 7.49
C PRO A 373 -1.35 -35.83 7.34
N SER A 374 -2.53 -35.80 6.70
CA SER A 374 -3.47 -36.92 6.65
C SER A 374 -3.20 -37.99 5.57
N GLN A 375 -2.19 -37.81 4.69
CA GLN A 375 -1.80 -38.86 3.75
C GLN A 375 -0.86 -39.90 4.40
N ASP A 376 -1.39 -40.66 5.35
CA ASP A 376 -0.84 -41.96 5.73
C ASP A 376 -1.35 -43.02 4.70
N PRO A 377 -0.49 -43.71 3.92
CA PRO A 377 -0.95 -44.62 2.86
C PRO A 377 -1.61 -45.92 3.37
N ASN A 378 -1.78 -46.08 4.68
CA ASN A 378 -2.23 -47.32 5.30
C ASN A 378 -3.39 -47.08 6.28
N GLN A 379 -4.61 -46.90 5.77
CA GLN A 379 -5.78 -47.36 6.51
C GLN A 379 -6.97 -47.65 5.59
N ALA A 380 -7.35 -48.92 5.55
CA ALA A 380 -8.51 -49.44 4.86
C ALA A 380 -9.79 -49.16 5.66
N THR A 381 -10.80 -48.63 4.96
CA THR A 381 -12.25 -48.79 5.15
C THR A 381 -12.78 -49.20 6.53
N THR A 382 -13.57 -48.33 7.18
CA THR A 382 -14.85 -48.73 7.79
C THR A 382 -15.80 -47.54 7.87
N GLU A 383 -17.01 -47.70 7.33
CA GLU A 383 -18.11 -46.73 7.41
C GLU A 383 -18.72 -46.69 8.83
N GLY A 384 -19.13 -45.50 9.28
CA GLY A 384 -19.88 -45.32 10.53
C GLY A 384 -20.21 -43.86 10.84
N SER A 385 -21.43 -43.46 10.51
CA SER A 385 -22.23 -42.29 10.95
C SER A 385 -21.79 -41.59 12.25
N GLU A 386 -21.67 -40.25 12.25
CA GLU A 386 -22.47 -39.33 13.09
C GLU A 386 -22.34 -37.86 12.65
N VAL A 387 -23.43 -37.12 12.77
CA VAL A 387 -23.59 -35.72 12.38
C VAL A 387 -23.14 -34.81 13.53
N THR A 388 -22.13 -33.99 13.30
CA THR A 388 -21.87 -32.78 14.09
C THR A 388 -21.34 -31.70 13.15
N ALA A 389 -22.08 -30.59 13.03
CA ALA A 389 -21.66 -29.43 12.27
C ALA A 389 -20.49 -28.73 12.99
N PRO A 390 -19.36 -28.40 12.31
CA PRO A 390 -18.33 -27.56 12.90
C PRO A 390 -18.77 -26.09 12.90
N PRO A 391 -18.18 -25.25 13.78
CA PRO A 391 -18.35 -23.79 13.73
C PRO A 391 -17.80 -23.25 12.40
N GLN A 392 -18.26 -22.06 11.97
CA GLN A 392 -17.80 -21.38 10.76
C GLN A 392 -16.27 -21.15 10.78
N GLU A 393 -15.52 -22.12 10.30
CA GLU A 393 -14.13 -21.99 9.92
C GLU A 393 -14.09 -21.29 8.56
N VAL A 394 -13.21 -20.29 8.43
CA VAL A 394 -12.89 -19.67 7.15
C VAL A 394 -12.47 -20.83 6.23
N SER A 395 -13.17 -21.02 5.11
CA SER A 395 -12.92 -22.16 4.22
C SER A 395 -11.43 -22.28 3.91
N GLU A 396 -10.81 -23.43 4.12
CA GLU A 396 -9.38 -23.69 3.88
C GLU A 396 -8.92 -23.17 2.51
N ASP A 397 -9.79 -23.25 1.51
CA ASP A 397 -9.59 -22.70 0.16
C ASP A 397 -9.27 -21.18 0.13
N ALA A 398 -9.83 -20.41 1.06
CA ALA A 398 -9.62 -18.96 1.16
C ALA A 398 -8.29 -18.60 1.84
N GLU A 399 -7.87 -19.37 2.85
CA GLU A 399 -6.57 -19.18 3.51
C GLU A 399 -5.42 -19.51 2.55
N VAL A 400 -5.53 -20.63 1.83
CA VAL A 400 -4.56 -21.02 0.78
C VAL A 400 -4.47 -19.97 -0.34
N ALA A 401 -5.60 -19.37 -0.73
CA ALA A 401 -5.61 -18.29 -1.73
C ALA A 401 -4.93 -17.01 -1.23
N ILE A 402 -5.07 -16.67 0.06
CA ILE A 402 -4.40 -15.53 0.69
C ILE A 402 -2.89 -15.76 0.75
N ASP A 403 -2.45 -16.97 1.11
CA ASP A 403 -1.02 -17.32 1.17
C ASP A 403 -0.38 -17.31 -0.22
N ASP A 404 -1.06 -17.82 -1.25
CA ASP A 404 -0.57 -17.72 -2.64
C ASP A 404 -0.46 -16.25 -3.08
N HIS A 405 -1.45 -15.43 -2.73
CA HIS A 405 -1.42 -14.00 -3.04
C HIS A 405 -0.26 -13.27 -2.34
N ARG A 406 -0.01 -13.55 -1.05
CA ARG A 406 1.13 -12.98 -0.31
C ARG A 406 2.47 -13.34 -0.95
N VAL A 407 2.65 -14.59 -1.37
CA VAL A 407 3.86 -15.03 -2.07
C VAL A 407 4.04 -14.26 -3.38
N ARG A 408 2.98 -14.04 -4.16
CA ARG A 408 3.02 -13.23 -5.39
C ARG A 408 3.44 -11.79 -5.11
N ILE A 409 2.84 -11.14 -4.10
CA ILE A 409 3.21 -9.78 -3.70
C ILE A 409 4.68 -9.70 -3.32
N LEU A 410 5.20 -10.66 -2.54
CA LEU A 410 6.62 -10.68 -2.17
C LEU A 410 7.53 -10.82 -3.40
N PHE A 411 7.16 -11.65 -4.37
CA PHE A 411 7.90 -11.78 -5.62
C PHE A 411 7.92 -10.48 -6.42
N GLU A 412 6.77 -9.82 -6.56
CA GLU A 412 6.68 -8.54 -7.27
C GLU A 412 7.49 -7.44 -6.57
N ARG A 413 7.44 -7.35 -5.23
CA ARG A 413 8.31 -6.47 -4.41
C ARG A 413 9.79 -6.74 -4.69
N CYS A 414 10.19 -8.01 -4.70
CA CYS A 414 11.55 -8.41 -4.99
C CYS A 414 11.97 -7.97 -6.40
N LEU A 415 11.11 -8.15 -7.41
CA LEU A 415 11.38 -7.75 -8.78
C LEU A 415 11.52 -6.24 -8.95
N ILE A 416 10.78 -5.44 -8.18
CA ILE A 416 10.94 -3.98 -8.19
C ILE A 416 12.35 -3.61 -7.68
N ALA A 417 12.75 -4.11 -6.51
CA ALA A 417 14.05 -3.81 -5.92
C ALA A 417 15.23 -4.41 -6.72
N CYS A 418 15.04 -5.60 -7.27
CA CYS A 418 16.07 -6.41 -7.95
C CYS A 418 15.89 -6.45 -9.46
N ALA A 419 15.23 -5.46 -10.08
CA ALA A 419 14.88 -5.49 -11.51
C ALA A 419 16.09 -5.68 -12.44
N LEU A 420 17.28 -5.29 -11.99
CA LEU A 420 18.53 -5.37 -12.75
C LEU A 420 19.23 -6.73 -12.67
N TYR A 421 18.69 -7.68 -11.90
CA TYR A 421 19.31 -8.97 -11.57
C TYR A 421 18.54 -10.13 -12.21
N GLU A 422 19.04 -10.61 -13.35
CA GLU A 422 18.42 -11.69 -14.16
C GLU A 422 18.07 -12.96 -13.36
N GLU A 423 18.82 -13.24 -12.30
CA GLU A 423 18.60 -14.43 -11.44
C GLU A 423 17.22 -14.44 -10.76
N PHE A 424 16.63 -13.29 -10.43
CA PHE A 424 15.30 -13.22 -9.82
C PHE A 424 14.18 -13.43 -10.86
N TRP A 425 14.39 -12.94 -12.09
CA TRP A 425 13.45 -13.11 -13.22
C TRP A 425 13.32 -14.56 -13.66
N THR A 426 14.46 -15.24 -13.81
CA THR A 426 14.51 -16.65 -14.21
C THR A 426 13.84 -17.56 -13.17
N ARG A 427 13.94 -17.19 -11.88
CA ARG A 427 13.31 -17.91 -10.78
C ARG A 427 11.77 -17.81 -10.81
N ILE A 428 11.22 -16.64 -11.11
CA ILE A 428 9.76 -16.46 -11.26
C ILE A 428 9.24 -17.18 -12.50
N SER A 429 9.94 -17.08 -13.62
CA SER A 429 9.55 -17.75 -14.87
C SER A 429 9.40 -19.27 -14.71
N ARG A 430 10.19 -19.90 -13.82
CA ARG A 430 10.09 -21.33 -13.50
C ARG A 430 8.91 -21.69 -12.60
N LYS A 431 8.39 -20.73 -11.83
CA LYS A 431 7.23 -20.91 -10.93
C LYS A 431 5.91 -20.54 -11.59
N SER A 432 5.89 -19.46 -12.38
CA SER A 432 4.70 -18.83 -12.94
C SER A 432 4.33 -19.37 -14.33
N ALA A 433 4.25 -20.70 -14.49
CA ALA A 433 3.73 -21.30 -15.73
C ALA A 433 2.22 -21.07 -15.92
N THR A 434 1.56 -20.43 -14.96
CA THR A 434 0.12 -20.12 -14.96
C THR A 434 -0.12 -18.73 -14.37
N ASN A 435 -0.56 -17.80 -15.22
CA ASN A 435 -1.05 -16.43 -14.97
C ASN A 435 -0.02 -15.38 -14.51
N PHE A 436 0.43 -14.56 -15.46
CA PHE A 436 1.26 -13.38 -15.22
C PHE A 436 0.43 -12.17 -14.79
N SER A 437 0.85 -11.51 -13.71
CA SER A 437 0.34 -10.20 -13.26
C SER A 437 0.77 -9.07 -14.24
N PRO A 438 0.01 -7.96 -14.35
CA PRO A 438 0.38 -6.79 -15.15
C PRO A 438 1.78 -6.23 -14.82
N VAL A 439 2.18 -6.29 -13.54
CA VAL A 439 3.51 -5.86 -13.07
C VAL A 439 4.62 -6.67 -13.73
N VAL A 440 4.42 -7.99 -13.78
CA VAL A 440 5.37 -8.90 -14.39
C VAL A 440 5.44 -8.65 -15.91
N ASN A 441 4.32 -8.32 -16.57
CA ASN A 441 4.32 -7.93 -17.99
C ASN A 441 5.10 -6.62 -18.25
N THR A 442 4.81 -5.55 -17.50
CA THR A 442 5.53 -4.26 -17.61
C THR A 442 7.02 -4.45 -17.40
N LEU A 443 7.39 -5.31 -16.45
CA LEU A 443 8.79 -5.57 -16.15
C LEU A 443 9.47 -6.54 -17.12
N PHE A 444 8.73 -7.49 -17.72
CA PHE A 444 9.23 -8.27 -18.85
C PHE A 444 9.53 -7.37 -20.06
N TYR A 445 8.72 -6.34 -20.33
CA TYR A 445 9.02 -5.33 -21.35
C TYR A 445 10.27 -4.51 -20.98
N TYR A 446 10.43 -4.13 -19.71
CA TYR A 446 11.63 -3.46 -19.20
C TYR A 446 12.90 -4.32 -19.39
N HIS A 447 12.83 -5.62 -19.10
CA HIS A 447 13.96 -6.52 -19.25
C HIS A 447 14.22 -6.93 -20.72
N GLY A 448 13.17 -7.08 -21.53
CA GLY A 448 13.27 -7.32 -22.98
C GLY A 448 13.89 -6.14 -23.72
N SER A 449 13.69 -4.91 -23.22
CA SER A 449 14.38 -3.71 -23.70
C SER A 449 15.84 -3.60 -23.25
N ARG A 450 16.24 -4.32 -22.19
CA ARG A 450 17.64 -4.46 -21.74
C ARG A 450 18.37 -5.59 -22.45
N ALA A 451 17.65 -6.64 -22.85
CA ALA A 451 18.17 -7.77 -23.59
C ALA A 451 17.98 -7.57 -25.10
N VAL A 452 18.87 -6.82 -25.73
CA VAL A 452 19.27 -7.18 -27.09
C VAL A 452 19.86 -8.60 -26.97
N SER A 453 19.05 -9.62 -27.34
CA SER A 453 19.38 -11.06 -27.42
C SER A 453 18.66 -12.04 -26.47
N CYS A 454 17.37 -11.88 -26.19
CA CYS A 454 16.50 -13.03 -25.85
C CYS A 454 15.22 -13.09 -26.70
N VAL A 455 15.40 -13.09 -28.02
CA VAL A 455 14.36 -13.49 -28.99
C VAL A 455 14.36 -15.01 -29.12
N VAL A 456 14.05 -15.76 -28.06
CA VAL A 456 13.63 -17.17 -28.17
C VAL A 456 12.85 -17.56 -26.90
N PHE A 457 11.62 -17.06 -26.69
CA PHE A 457 10.64 -17.79 -25.85
C PHE A 457 9.21 -17.24 -25.97
N VAL A 458 9.04 -15.96 -26.33
CA VAL A 458 7.71 -15.33 -26.45
C VAL A 458 6.93 -15.83 -27.69
N GLY A 459 7.59 -16.45 -28.66
CA GLY A 459 6.99 -16.87 -29.94
C GLY A 459 6.22 -18.20 -29.95
N SER A 460 6.14 -18.97 -28.86
CA SER A 460 5.54 -20.32 -28.91
C SER A 460 4.33 -20.58 -28.00
N LEU A 461 3.91 -19.60 -27.18
CA LEU A 461 2.73 -19.74 -26.31
C LEU A 461 1.55 -18.81 -26.66
N ALA A 462 1.75 -17.85 -27.58
CA ALA A 462 0.68 -16.98 -28.07
C ALA A 462 -0.28 -17.66 -29.07
N ALA A 463 -0.10 -18.96 -29.36
CA ALA A 463 -0.89 -19.67 -30.38
C ALA A 463 -2.02 -20.55 -29.83
N THR A 464 -2.28 -20.61 -28.52
CA THR A 464 -3.31 -21.51 -27.97
C THR A 464 -4.32 -20.90 -27.00
N ALA A 465 -4.34 -19.58 -26.78
CA ALA A 465 -5.40 -18.94 -26.01
C ALA A 465 -6.49 -18.38 -26.93
N SER A 466 -7.57 -19.16 -27.10
CA SER A 466 -8.86 -18.70 -27.65
C SER A 466 -9.40 -17.53 -26.82
N PRO A 467 -10.05 -16.52 -27.44
CA PRO A 467 -10.52 -15.34 -26.73
C PRO A 467 -11.83 -15.65 -25.98
N GLN A 468 -11.78 -15.65 -24.65
CA GLN A 468 -12.97 -15.39 -23.85
C GLN A 468 -12.68 -14.32 -22.79
N GLU A 469 -13.34 -13.19 -23.00
CA GLU A 469 -13.85 -12.21 -22.04
C GLU A 469 -13.05 -11.97 -20.75
N ASN A 470 -12.24 -10.92 -20.75
CA ASN A 470 -12.06 -10.07 -19.57
C ASN A 470 -12.22 -8.62 -20.00
N ARG A 471 -13.44 -8.12 -19.84
CA ARG A 471 -13.84 -6.74 -20.15
C ARG A 471 -13.69 -5.91 -18.87
N PHE A 472 -12.47 -5.44 -18.59
CA PHE A 472 -12.28 -4.30 -17.66
C PHE A 472 -12.53 -3.01 -18.44
N GLN A 473 -13.78 -2.54 -18.41
CA GLN A 473 -14.13 -1.20 -18.86
C GLN A 473 -13.97 -0.23 -17.69
N TRP A 474 -12.85 0.50 -17.69
CA TRP A 474 -12.76 1.78 -17.00
C TRP A 474 -13.73 2.74 -17.71
N SER A 475 -14.85 3.06 -17.07
CA SER A 475 -15.80 4.05 -17.61
C SER A 475 -15.40 5.43 -17.12
N ARG A 476 -15.39 6.36 -18.09
CA ARG A 476 -15.00 7.77 -18.00
C ARG A 476 -15.76 8.58 -16.97
#